data_AF-A0A529HYH4-F1
#
_entry.id   AF-A0A529HYH4-F1
#
_cell.length_a   1.000
_cell.length_b   1.000
_cell.length_c   1.000
_cell.angle_alpha   90.00
_cell.angle_beta   90.00
_cell.angle_gamma   90.00
#
_symmetry.space_group_name_H-M   'P 1'
#
loop_
_entity.id
_entity.type
_entity.pdbx_description
1 polymer ?
#
loop_
_entity_poly.entity_id
_entity_poly.type
_entity_poly.pdbx_seq_one_letter_code
_entity_poly.pdbx_strand_id
1 'polypeptide(L)'
;VKSLDAPARRAIAAKLMPRIRGLISEKSHKLGHFDDQPAVLEFVNSRDLRPLAALGTSCPDHFLRTKIRPLVIEFDPAKPDVDAVIARLADDIAEYRVGYQAYYDSCKHVDSPAIRDPNAVVYLMPGVGMFTFAGDKATARISGEFYVNAINVMRGASTVSSYVGLPAQEAFDIEYWLLEEAKLQRLPKPKALAGQIALVTGGAGGIGRATANRLLREGACVVLADIDEAALASANDELSQAYGKDFVRPVVINVTSEDQVVAGFAETAVEFGGVDILVSNAGLASSAPIEETTLALWNKNMDILSTGYFLVSREAFRLFRAQKIGGNVVFVASKNGLAASPNAAAYCTAKAAEIHLARCLALEGAEAQIRVNVVNPDAVLRGSKIWSGEWKEQRAAAYKMSTDDLEEHYRSRSMLKRSVFPEDIAEAIYFFASDMSAKSTGNIINVDAGNAQSFTR
;
A
#
# COMPACT_ATOMS: atom_id res chain seq x y z
N VAL A 1 13.43 -29.99 3.90
CA VAL A 1 14.49 -29.21 3.21
C VAL A 1 15.03 -28.14 4.14
N LYS A 2 16.10 -27.40 3.80
CA LYS A 2 16.64 -26.33 4.66
C LYS A 2 16.01 -24.99 4.25
N SER A 3 15.68 -24.12 5.21
CA SER A 3 15.27 -22.75 4.92
C SER A 3 16.37 -21.95 4.23
N LEU A 4 15.98 -21.07 3.32
CA LEU A 4 16.83 -19.96 2.89
C LEU A 4 17.08 -19.03 4.08
N ASP A 5 18.09 -18.15 3.99
CA ASP A 5 18.31 -17.13 5.01
C ASP A 5 17.18 -16.08 5.04
N ALA A 6 17.06 -15.33 6.13
CA ALA A 6 15.94 -14.40 6.30
C ALA A 6 15.86 -13.32 5.19
N PRO A 7 16.97 -12.68 4.76
CA PRO A 7 16.93 -11.74 3.64
C PRO A 7 16.45 -12.36 2.34
N ALA A 8 16.91 -13.57 1.99
CA ALA A 8 16.45 -14.25 0.79
C ALA A 8 14.95 -14.57 0.87
N ARG A 9 14.46 -15.08 2.01
CA ARG A 9 13.01 -15.35 2.19
C ARG A 9 12.16 -14.08 2.02
N ARG A 10 12.58 -12.96 2.62
CA ARG A 10 11.90 -11.67 2.45
C ARG A 10 11.95 -11.18 1.00
N ALA A 11 13.07 -11.32 0.30
CA ALA A 11 13.18 -10.96 -1.10
C ALA A 11 12.25 -11.79 -2.00
N ILE A 12 12.06 -13.08 -1.69
CA ILE A 12 11.07 -13.93 -2.37
C ILE A 12 9.65 -13.44 -2.06
N ALA A 13 9.33 -13.18 -0.78
CA ALA A 13 8.03 -12.67 -0.37
C ALA A 13 7.67 -11.35 -1.08
N ALA A 14 8.61 -10.40 -1.16
CA ALA A 14 8.45 -9.12 -1.85
C ALA A 14 8.11 -9.28 -3.34
N LYS A 15 8.68 -10.29 -4.01
CA LYS A 15 8.39 -10.58 -5.43
C LYS A 15 7.07 -11.33 -5.61
N LEU A 16 6.78 -12.28 -4.73
CA LEU A 16 5.70 -13.26 -4.91
C LEU A 16 4.35 -12.75 -4.40
N MET A 17 4.31 -12.07 -3.25
CA MET A 17 3.04 -11.64 -2.65
C MET A 17 2.23 -10.70 -3.56
N PRO A 18 2.82 -9.71 -4.27
CA PRO A 18 2.09 -8.89 -5.22
C PRO A 18 1.49 -9.67 -6.39
N ARG A 19 2.15 -10.77 -6.83
CA ARG A 19 1.64 -11.64 -7.89
C ARG A 19 0.44 -12.46 -7.40
N ILE A 20 0.56 -13.08 -6.21
CA ILE A 20 -0.54 -13.83 -5.60
C ILE A 20 -1.73 -12.88 -5.40
N ARG A 21 -1.51 -11.74 -4.74
CA ARG A 21 -2.52 -10.72 -4.46
C ARG A 21 -3.26 -10.30 -5.73
N GLY A 22 -2.51 -10.03 -6.81
CA GLY A 22 -3.06 -9.69 -8.12
C GLY A 22 -4.05 -10.71 -8.65
N LEU A 23 -3.67 -11.99 -8.61
CA LEU A 23 -4.49 -13.10 -9.11
C LEU A 23 -5.74 -13.35 -8.28
N ILE A 24 -5.73 -13.00 -6.99
CA ILE A 24 -6.85 -13.27 -6.06
C ILE A 24 -7.72 -12.06 -5.73
N SER A 25 -7.44 -10.88 -6.32
CA SER A 25 -8.16 -9.63 -6.03
C SER A 25 -9.25 -9.27 -7.05
N GLU A 26 -9.65 -10.21 -7.92
CA GLU A 26 -10.60 -9.95 -9.03
C GLU A 26 -11.95 -9.38 -8.56
N LYS A 27 -12.50 -9.90 -7.46
CA LYS A 27 -13.78 -9.43 -6.90
C LYS A 27 -13.62 -8.35 -5.83
N SER A 28 -12.52 -8.38 -5.09
CA SER A 28 -12.21 -7.42 -4.03
C SER A 28 -10.72 -7.43 -3.71
N HIS A 29 -10.16 -6.26 -3.41
CA HIS A 29 -8.76 -6.15 -2.98
C HIS A 29 -8.49 -6.98 -1.72
N LYS A 30 -7.36 -7.68 -1.72
CA LYS A 30 -6.87 -8.45 -0.56
C LYS A 30 -5.67 -7.77 0.07
N LEU A 31 -5.41 -8.05 1.34
CA LEU A 31 -4.20 -7.68 2.06
C LEU A 31 -3.45 -8.94 2.46
N GLY A 32 -2.13 -8.90 2.37
CA GLY A 32 -1.23 -9.99 2.65
C GLY A 32 -0.58 -9.92 4.03
N HIS A 33 -0.10 -11.06 4.52
CA HIS A 33 0.81 -11.17 5.65
C HIS A 33 1.82 -12.29 5.38
N PHE A 34 3.08 -12.03 5.71
CA PHE A 34 4.17 -12.99 5.61
C PHE A 34 4.59 -13.43 7.01
N ASP A 35 4.71 -14.75 7.20
CA ASP A 35 5.17 -15.36 8.43
C ASP A 35 6.25 -16.41 8.13
N ASP A 36 7.45 -16.18 8.66
CA ASP A 36 8.59 -17.08 8.57
C ASP A 36 9.15 -17.44 9.96
N GLN A 37 8.29 -17.45 10.97
CA GLN A 37 8.68 -17.86 12.32
C GLN A 37 9.11 -19.35 12.36
N PRO A 38 9.88 -19.76 13.39
CA PRO A 38 10.45 -21.11 13.44
C PRO A 38 9.45 -22.25 13.28
N ALA A 39 8.26 -22.16 13.88
CA ALA A 39 7.23 -23.20 13.75
C ALA A 39 6.72 -23.36 12.30
N VAL A 40 6.57 -22.25 11.58
CA VAL A 40 6.17 -22.25 10.16
C VAL A 40 7.29 -22.84 9.31
N LEU A 41 8.53 -22.40 9.53
CA LEU A 41 9.68 -22.89 8.78
C LEU A 41 9.94 -24.38 9.03
N GLU A 42 9.76 -24.87 10.25
CA GLU A 42 9.84 -26.30 10.55
C GLU A 42 8.78 -27.07 9.75
N PHE A 43 7.54 -26.60 9.76
CA PHE A 43 6.42 -27.24 9.08
C PHE A 43 6.58 -27.28 7.56
N VAL A 44 6.83 -26.13 6.91
CA VAL A 44 6.98 -26.03 5.44
C VAL A 44 8.21 -26.76 4.91
N ASN A 45 9.15 -27.11 5.79
CA ASN A 45 10.33 -27.88 5.44
C ASN A 45 10.24 -29.36 5.80
N SER A 46 9.19 -29.76 6.50
CA SER A 46 8.99 -31.13 6.97
C SER A 46 8.75 -32.10 5.80
N ARG A 47 9.00 -33.38 6.03
CA ARG A 47 8.67 -34.44 5.05
C ARG A 47 7.16 -34.61 4.90
N ASP A 48 6.42 -34.23 5.94
CA ASP A 48 4.98 -34.42 6.06
C ASP A 48 4.16 -33.17 5.67
N LEU A 49 4.80 -32.13 5.11
CA LEU A 49 4.12 -30.91 4.66
C LEU A 49 2.88 -31.22 3.83
N ARG A 50 3.04 -32.00 2.75
CA ARG A 50 1.94 -32.28 1.80
C ARG A 50 0.80 -33.08 2.44
N PRO A 51 1.05 -34.24 3.08
CA PRO A 51 -0.03 -34.99 3.71
C PRO A 51 -0.72 -34.19 4.82
N LEU A 52 0.03 -33.46 5.66
CA LEU A 52 -0.57 -32.67 6.75
C LEU A 52 -1.34 -31.44 6.23
N ALA A 53 -0.79 -30.71 5.26
CA ALA A 53 -1.48 -29.57 4.63
C ALA A 53 -2.79 -30.00 3.97
N ALA A 54 -2.85 -31.18 3.37
CA ALA A 54 -4.07 -31.71 2.75
C ALA A 54 -5.18 -32.03 3.75
N LEU A 55 -4.84 -32.31 5.02
CA LEU A 55 -5.82 -32.60 6.09
C LEU A 55 -6.47 -31.32 6.67
N GLY A 56 -5.93 -30.15 6.34
CA GLY A 56 -6.55 -28.88 6.69
C GLY A 56 -6.30 -28.45 8.13
N THR A 57 -7.34 -27.93 8.77
CA THR A 57 -7.26 -27.17 10.03
C THR A 57 -7.72 -27.99 11.22
N SER A 58 -7.37 -27.55 12.43
CA SER A 58 -7.55 -28.33 13.66
C SER A 58 -8.81 -28.01 14.48
N CYS A 59 -9.57 -26.96 14.14
CA CYS A 59 -10.68 -26.48 14.96
C CYS A 59 -11.77 -25.83 14.08
N PRO A 60 -13.07 -25.94 14.43
CA PRO A 60 -14.17 -25.31 13.68
C PRO A 60 -13.94 -23.83 13.31
N ASP A 61 -13.45 -23.01 14.25
CA ASP A 61 -13.19 -21.58 14.03
C ASP A 61 -12.10 -21.33 12.96
N HIS A 62 -11.20 -22.28 12.75
CA HIS A 62 -10.14 -22.15 11.75
C HIS A 62 -10.69 -22.28 10.33
N PHE A 63 -11.74 -23.07 10.10
CA PHE A 63 -12.33 -23.23 8.75
C PHE A 63 -12.85 -21.91 8.18
N LEU A 64 -13.44 -21.07 9.03
CA LEU A 64 -13.91 -19.74 8.63
C LEU A 64 -12.78 -18.80 8.22
N ARG A 65 -11.58 -18.98 8.79
CA ARG A 65 -10.44 -18.07 8.62
C ARG A 65 -9.35 -18.58 7.70
N THR A 66 -9.25 -19.88 7.49
CA THR A 66 -8.16 -20.52 6.74
C THR A 66 -8.65 -21.48 5.65
N LYS A 67 -9.97 -21.74 5.59
CA LYS A 67 -10.64 -22.68 4.68
C LYS A 67 -10.24 -24.14 4.91
N ILE A 68 -10.82 -25.03 4.11
CA ILE A 68 -10.59 -26.47 4.17
C ILE A 68 -9.11 -26.88 4.06
N ARG A 69 -8.29 -26.19 3.24
CA ARG A 69 -6.85 -26.47 3.11
C ARG A 69 -6.07 -25.28 2.54
N PRO A 70 -4.75 -25.15 2.83
CA PRO A 70 -3.87 -24.19 2.16
C PRO A 70 -3.57 -24.60 0.71
N LEU A 71 -2.97 -23.66 -0.04
CA LEU A 71 -2.26 -23.94 -1.29
C LEU A 71 -0.76 -24.14 -0.98
N VAL A 72 -0.20 -25.29 -1.36
CA VAL A 72 1.25 -25.52 -1.25
C VAL A 72 1.91 -25.09 -2.55
N ILE A 73 2.74 -24.05 -2.48
CA ILE A 73 3.53 -23.55 -3.61
C ILE A 73 4.77 -24.41 -3.72
N GLU A 74 4.86 -25.18 -4.80
CA GLU A 74 6.04 -25.97 -5.09
C GLU A 74 7.27 -25.07 -5.21
N PHE A 75 8.38 -25.43 -4.57
CA PHE A 75 9.63 -24.67 -4.62
C PHE A 75 10.78 -25.53 -4.12
N ASP A 76 11.91 -25.53 -4.84
CA ASP A 76 13.14 -26.19 -4.42
C ASP A 76 14.11 -25.15 -3.83
N PRO A 77 14.26 -25.07 -2.49
CA PRO A 77 15.20 -24.14 -1.89
C PRO A 77 16.68 -24.49 -2.14
N ALA A 78 16.99 -25.70 -2.62
CA ALA A 78 18.36 -26.05 -3.03
C ALA A 78 18.71 -25.48 -4.41
N LYS A 79 17.70 -25.16 -5.24
CA LYS A 79 17.82 -24.56 -6.56
C LYS A 79 16.76 -23.46 -6.72
N PRO A 80 16.91 -22.34 -5.98
CA PRO A 80 15.86 -21.34 -5.90
C PRO A 80 15.61 -20.66 -7.26
N ASP A 81 14.42 -20.86 -7.82
CA ASP A 81 13.94 -20.21 -9.03
C ASP A 81 12.53 -19.67 -8.81
N VAL A 82 12.46 -18.41 -8.39
CA VAL A 82 11.18 -17.73 -8.10
C VAL A 82 10.46 -17.33 -9.38
N ASP A 83 11.18 -17.06 -10.47
CA ASP A 83 10.57 -16.65 -11.72
C ASP A 83 9.81 -17.83 -12.35
N ALA A 84 10.34 -19.05 -12.23
CA ALA A 84 9.61 -20.27 -12.57
C ALA A 84 8.36 -20.47 -11.69
N VAL A 85 8.41 -20.10 -10.39
CA VAL A 85 7.22 -20.12 -9.51
C VAL A 85 6.16 -19.13 -10.00
N ILE A 86 6.57 -17.90 -10.30
CA ILE A 86 5.67 -16.85 -10.80
C ILE A 86 5.02 -17.26 -12.13
N ALA A 87 5.77 -17.92 -13.01
CA ALA A 87 5.27 -18.35 -14.32
C ALA A 87 4.10 -19.35 -14.24
N ARG A 88 4.08 -20.24 -13.23
CA ARG A 88 3.01 -21.24 -13.03
C ARG A 88 1.90 -20.79 -12.06
N LEU A 89 2.11 -19.69 -11.34
CA LEU A 89 1.24 -19.31 -10.21
C LEU A 89 -0.24 -19.15 -10.62
N ALA A 90 -0.51 -18.68 -11.83
CA ALA A 90 -1.88 -18.56 -12.35
C ALA A 90 -2.55 -19.93 -12.50
N ASP A 91 -1.81 -20.93 -12.98
CA ASP A 91 -2.30 -22.30 -13.15
C ASP A 91 -2.49 -22.97 -11.79
N ASP A 92 -1.52 -22.83 -10.87
CA ASP A 92 -1.61 -23.38 -9.50
C ASP A 92 -2.87 -22.84 -8.76
N ILE A 93 -3.13 -21.53 -8.87
CA ILE A 93 -4.32 -20.91 -8.28
C ILE A 93 -5.60 -21.36 -8.98
N ALA A 94 -5.59 -21.51 -10.31
CA ALA A 94 -6.73 -22.02 -11.06
C ALA A 94 -7.06 -23.47 -10.67
N GLU A 95 -6.06 -24.33 -10.53
CA GLU A 95 -6.23 -25.71 -10.06
C GLU A 95 -6.81 -25.75 -8.64
N TYR A 96 -6.31 -24.89 -7.74
CA TYR A 96 -6.88 -24.78 -6.40
C TYR A 96 -8.37 -24.40 -6.44
N ARG A 97 -8.77 -23.43 -7.29
CA ARG A 97 -10.17 -23.02 -7.46
C ARG A 97 -11.05 -24.17 -7.96
N VAL A 98 -10.56 -24.97 -8.91
CA VAL A 98 -11.26 -26.18 -9.39
C VAL A 98 -11.46 -27.17 -8.25
N GLY A 99 -10.41 -27.42 -7.45
CA GLY A 99 -10.51 -28.29 -6.29
C GLY A 99 -11.49 -27.80 -5.23
N TYR A 100 -11.53 -26.49 -4.95
CA TYR A 100 -12.47 -25.90 -4.00
C TYR A 100 -13.91 -25.95 -4.52
N GLN A 101 -14.13 -25.74 -5.82
CA GLN A 101 -15.44 -25.91 -6.46
C GLN A 101 -15.92 -27.36 -6.37
N ALA A 102 -15.05 -28.34 -6.63
CA ALA A 102 -15.38 -29.76 -6.51
C ALA A 102 -15.76 -30.14 -5.06
N TYR A 103 -15.02 -29.62 -4.07
CA TYR A 103 -15.37 -29.77 -2.65
C TYR A 103 -16.77 -29.22 -2.35
N TYR A 104 -17.04 -27.97 -2.77
CA TYR A 104 -18.35 -27.36 -2.60
C TYR A 104 -19.47 -28.19 -3.25
N ASP A 105 -19.30 -28.61 -4.51
CA ASP A 105 -20.33 -29.35 -5.24
C ASP A 105 -20.59 -30.74 -4.66
N SER A 106 -19.57 -31.38 -4.08
CA SER A 106 -19.69 -32.70 -3.46
C SER A 106 -20.36 -32.69 -2.08
N CYS A 107 -20.30 -31.56 -1.37
CA CYS A 107 -20.75 -31.46 0.02
C CYS A 107 -21.97 -30.54 0.24
N LYS A 108 -22.34 -29.70 -0.76
CA LYS A 108 -23.44 -28.76 -0.60
C LYS A 108 -24.79 -29.45 -0.37
N HIS A 109 -25.56 -28.86 0.52
CA HIS A 109 -26.98 -29.14 0.71
C HIS A 109 -27.84 -28.24 -0.19
N VAL A 110 -29.12 -28.58 -0.30
CA VAL A 110 -30.11 -27.80 -1.09
C VAL A 110 -30.23 -26.36 -0.60
N ASP A 111 -30.07 -26.13 0.69
CA ASP A 111 -30.17 -24.82 1.36
C ASP A 111 -28.80 -24.16 1.63
N SER A 112 -27.70 -24.72 1.11
CA SER A 112 -26.37 -24.15 1.33
C SER A 112 -26.22 -22.76 0.69
N PRO A 113 -25.51 -21.82 1.34
CA PRO A 113 -25.16 -20.53 0.74
C PRO A 113 -24.38 -20.68 -0.57
N ALA A 114 -24.33 -19.62 -1.37
CA ALA A 114 -23.50 -19.58 -2.57
C ALA A 114 -22.03 -19.82 -2.22
N ILE A 115 -21.29 -20.43 -3.16
CA ILE A 115 -19.86 -20.70 -2.98
C ILE A 115 -19.12 -19.41 -2.59
N ARG A 116 -18.27 -19.53 -1.56
CA ARG A 116 -17.41 -18.43 -1.11
C ARG A 116 -16.33 -18.13 -2.14
N ASP A 117 -15.55 -17.09 -1.87
CA ASP A 117 -14.32 -16.80 -2.64
C ASP A 117 -13.52 -18.10 -2.85
N PRO A 118 -13.23 -18.54 -4.09
CA PRO A 118 -12.60 -19.84 -4.31
C PRO A 118 -11.08 -19.83 -4.14
N ASN A 119 -10.47 -18.69 -3.77
CA ASN A 119 -9.02 -18.58 -3.57
C ASN A 119 -8.57 -19.14 -2.22
N ALA A 120 -7.35 -19.67 -2.14
CA ALA A 120 -6.77 -20.05 -0.86
C ALA A 120 -6.56 -18.81 0.03
N VAL A 121 -6.74 -18.99 1.34
CA VAL A 121 -6.37 -17.96 2.33
C VAL A 121 -4.92 -18.14 2.76
N VAL A 122 -4.46 -19.38 2.90
CA VAL A 122 -3.11 -19.75 3.35
C VAL A 122 -2.34 -20.34 2.19
N TYR A 123 -1.11 -19.85 1.97
CA TYR A 123 -0.16 -20.32 0.99
C TYR A 123 1.11 -20.74 1.72
N LEU A 124 1.61 -21.94 1.45
CA LEU A 124 2.79 -22.50 2.10
C LEU A 124 3.88 -22.76 1.08
N MET A 125 5.10 -22.29 1.35
CA MET A 125 6.21 -22.43 0.42
C MET A 125 7.44 -22.99 1.14
N PRO A 126 7.91 -24.20 0.77
CA PRO A 126 9.11 -24.80 1.34
C PRO A 126 10.29 -23.84 1.28
N GLY A 127 11.12 -23.84 2.33
CA GLY A 127 12.29 -22.99 2.42
C GLY A 127 12.05 -21.48 2.61
N VAL A 128 10.79 -21.01 2.50
CA VAL A 128 10.42 -19.59 2.53
C VAL A 128 9.49 -19.23 3.68
N GLY A 129 8.37 -19.94 3.85
CA GLY A 129 7.42 -19.66 4.93
C GLY A 129 5.96 -19.73 4.49
N MET A 130 5.12 -18.93 5.15
CA MET A 130 3.68 -18.87 4.94
C MET A 130 3.26 -17.47 4.52
N PHE A 131 2.32 -17.42 3.57
CA PHE A 131 1.64 -16.20 3.17
C PHE A 131 0.15 -16.35 3.43
N THR A 132 -0.48 -15.33 4.01
CA THR A 132 -1.92 -15.31 4.21
C THR A 132 -2.56 -14.08 3.60
N PHE A 133 -3.77 -14.23 3.03
CA PHE A 133 -4.49 -13.16 2.37
C PHE A 133 -5.95 -13.07 2.82
N ALA A 134 -6.41 -11.86 3.13
CA ALA A 134 -7.80 -11.60 3.52
C ALA A 134 -8.27 -10.22 3.04
N GLY A 135 -9.53 -9.86 3.32
CA GLY A 135 -10.08 -8.54 2.94
C GLY A 135 -9.51 -7.36 3.75
N ASP A 136 -8.93 -7.63 4.92
CA ASP A 136 -8.27 -6.65 5.77
C ASP A 136 -6.98 -7.24 6.38
N LYS A 137 -6.06 -6.36 6.80
CA LYS A 137 -4.74 -6.78 7.29
C LYS A 137 -4.81 -7.56 8.60
N ALA A 138 -5.68 -7.16 9.52
CA ALA A 138 -5.82 -7.84 10.81
C ALA A 138 -6.32 -9.28 10.59
N THR A 139 -7.32 -9.48 9.73
CA THR A 139 -7.78 -10.82 9.36
C THR A 139 -6.69 -11.63 8.67
N ALA A 140 -5.90 -11.05 7.76
CA ALA A 140 -4.80 -11.77 7.10
C ALA A 140 -3.77 -12.27 8.13
N ARG A 141 -3.35 -11.41 9.08
CA ARG A 141 -2.45 -11.79 10.19
C ARG A 141 -3.06 -12.88 11.07
N ILE A 142 -4.30 -12.69 11.52
CA ILE A 142 -5.02 -13.62 12.39
C ILE A 142 -5.19 -14.99 11.70
N SER A 143 -5.48 -15.04 10.40
CA SER A 143 -5.51 -16.29 9.63
C SER A 143 -4.16 -17.03 9.68
N GLY A 144 -3.05 -16.30 9.66
CA GLY A 144 -1.71 -16.86 9.86
C GLY A 144 -1.54 -17.44 11.26
N GLU A 145 -1.91 -16.68 12.30
CA GLU A 145 -1.84 -17.12 13.69
C GLU A 145 -2.70 -18.38 13.96
N PHE A 146 -3.90 -18.44 13.39
CA PHE A 146 -4.74 -19.64 13.45
C PHE A 146 -4.10 -20.85 12.76
N TYR A 147 -3.45 -20.63 11.61
CA TYR A 147 -2.77 -21.70 10.91
C TYR A 147 -1.51 -22.16 11.66
N VAL A 148 -0.79 -21.26 12.33
CA VAL A 148 0.32 -21.61 13.25
C VAL A 148 -0.18 -22.49 14.39
N ASN A 149 -1.35 -22.21 14.95
CA ASN A 149 -1.97 -23.10 15.94
C ASN A 149 -2.29 -24.47 15.34
N ALA A 150 -2.80 -24.53 14.11
CA ALA A 150 -3.02 -25.80 13.41
C ALA A 150 -1.70 -26.57 13.20
N ILE A 151 -0.62 -25.89 12.82
CA ILE A 151 0.74 -26.47 12.72
C ILE A 151 1.15 -27.10 14.06
N ASN A 152 0.95 -26.38 15.17
CA ASN A 152 1.30 -26.86 16.50
C ASN A 152 0.48 -28.10 16.92
N VAL A 153 -0.82 -28.11 16.59
CA VAL A 153 -1.69 -29.27 16.85
C VAL A 153 -1.28 -30.46 15.98
N MET A 154 -1.07 -30.27 14.68
CA MET A 154 -0.61 -31.32 13.77
C MET A 154 0.70 -31.92 14.25
N ARG A 155 1.67 -31.08 14.64
CA ARG A 155 2.95 -31.52 15.20
C ARG A 155 2.75 -32.30 16.49
N GLY A 156 2.03 -31.75 17.47
CA GLY A 156 1.79 -32.41 18.76
C GLY A 156 1.08 -33.76 18.61
N ALA A 157 -0.01 -33.79 17.84
CA ALA A 157 -0.75 -35.02 17.54
C ALA A 157 0.14 -36.07 16.89
N SER A 158 0.96 -35.67 15.91
CA SER A 158 1.86 -36.56 15.16
C SER A 158 3.00 -37.14 16.00
N THR A 159 3.32 -36.55 17.16
CA THR A 159 4.29 -37.14 18.11
C THR A 159 3.70 -38.24 18.98
N VAL A 160 2.38 -38.27 19.14
CA VAL A 160 1.66 -39.24 19.99
C VAL A 160 1.00 -40.33 19.15
N SER A 161 0.36 -39.96 18.05
CA SER A 161 -0.37 -40.84 17.13
C SER A 161 -0.44 -40.21 15.73
N SER A 162 -1.39 -40.63 14.89
CA SER A 162 -1.65 -40.00 13.59
C SER A 162 -2.64 -38.84 13.73
N TYR A 163 -2.31 -37.68 13.15
CA TYR A 163 -3.27 -36.58 13.03
C TYR A 163 -4.40 -36.96 12.06
N VAL A 164 -5.64 -36.73 12.45
CA VAL A 164 -6.85 -36.99 11.64
C VAL A 164 -7.65 -35.71 11.56
N GLY A 165 -7.84 -35.20 10.34
CA GLY A 165 -8.72 -34.06 10.06
C GLY A 165 -10.20 -34.46 10.05
N LEU A 166 -11.09 -33.47 10.05
CA LEU A 166 -12.52 -33.72 9.92
C LEU A 166 -12.87 -34.28 8.53
N PRO A 167 -13.89 -35.16 8.43
CA PRO A 167 -14.47 -35.53 7.14
C PRO A 167 -14.93 -34.29 6.36
N ALA A 168 -14.82 -34.33 5.03
CA ALA A 168 -15.14 -33.19 4.17
C ALA A 168 -16.55 -32.64 4.40
N GLN A 169 -17.55 -33.51 4.60
CA GLN A 169 -18.92 -33.08 4.87
C GLN A 169 -19.05 -32.30 6.18
N GLU A 170 -18.43 -32.78 7.26
CA GLU A 170 -18.47 -32.09 8.56
C GLU A 170 -17.74 -30.74 8.51
N ALA A 171 -16.61 -30.69 7.80
CA ALA A 171 -15.89 -29.44 7.57
C ALA A 171 -16.73 -28.44 6.74
N PHE A 172 -17.48 -28.94 5.75
CA PHE A 172 -18.39 -28.13 4.94
C PHE A 172 -19.52 -27.55 5.78
N ASP A 173 -20.16 -28.36 6.62
CA ASP A 173 -21.27 -27.93 7.47
C ASP A 173 -20.85 -26.83 8.45
N ILE A 174 -19.58 -26.84 8.89
CA ILE A 174 -18.98 -25.77 9.70
C ILE A 174 -18.68 -24.54 8.84
N GLU A 175 -17.99 -24.71 7.70
CA GLU A 175 -17.58 -23.59 6.85
C GLU A 175 -18.81 -22.83 6.33
N TYR A 176 -19.87 -23.53 5.92
CA TYR A 176 -21.10 -22.98 5.33
C TYR A 176 -22.26 -22.88 6.33
N TRP A 177 -21.96 -22.84 7.63
CA TRP A 177 -22.98 -22.76 8.66
C TRP A 177 -23.88 -21.52 8.50
N LEU A 178 -25.20 -21.72 8.38
CA LEU A 178 -26.17 -20.66 8.07
C LEU A 178 -26.20 -19.51 9.10
N LEU A 179 -25.96 -19.81 10.38
CA LEU A 179 -25.91 -18.77 11.41
C LEU A 179 -24.68 -17.87 11.27
N GLU A 180 -23.56 -18.42 10.78
CA GLU A 180 -22.38 -17.62 10.48
C GLU A 180 -22.58 -16.79 9.21
N GLU A 181 -23.20 -17.37 8.19
CA GLU A 181 -23.59 -16.64 6.97
C GLU A 181 -24.50 -15.44 7.30
N ALA A 182 -25.46 -15.62 8.22
CA ALA A 182 -26.31 -14.53 8.69
C ALA A 182 -25.53 -13.41 9.40
N LYS A 183 -24.39 -13.71 10.06
CA LYS A 183 -23.50 -12.68 10.62
C LYS A 183 -22.75 -11.95 9.52
N LEU A 184 -22.21 -12.67 8.54
CA LEU A 184 -21.48 -12.08 7.41
C LEU A 184 -22.36 -11.12 6.59
N GLN A 185 -23.62 -11.49 6.35
CA GLN A 185 -24.59 -10.64 5.65
C GLN A 185 -24.98 -9.37 6.41
N ARG A 186 -24.79 -9.34 7.73
CA ARG A 186 -25.05 -8.17 8.58
C ARG A 186 -23.86 -7.22 8.70
N LEU A 187 -22.70 -7.59 8.15
CA LEU A 187 -21.53 -6.71 8.19
C LEU A 187 -21.81 -5.43 7.40
N PRO A 188 -21.30 -4.28 7.87
CA PRO A 188 -21.42 -3.03 7.12
C PRO A 188 -20.71 -3.18 5.76
N LYS A 189 -21.18 -2.42 4.78
CA LYS A 189 -20.49 -2.34 3.49
C LYS A 189 -19.03 -1.94 3.70
N PRO A 190 -18.08 -2.53 2.96
CA PRO A 190 -16.69 -2.12 3.01
C PRO A 190 -16.55 -0.62 2.75
N LYS A 191 -15.60 0.01 3.43
CA LYS A 191 -15.23 1.40 3.18
C LYS A 191 -14.59 1.56 1.80
N ALA A 192 -14.53 2.79 1.29
CA ALA A 192 -14.15 3.05 -0.09
C ALA A 192 -12.74 2.56 -0.48
N LEU A 193 -11.79 2.51 0.46
CA LEU A 193 -10.42 2.05 0.23
C LEU A 193 -10.09 0.76 0.98
N ALA A 194 -11.11 0.00 1.42
CA ALA A 194 -10.89 -1.26 2.11
C ALA A 194 -10.07 -2.24 1.24
N GLY A 195 -9.03 -2.83 1.82
CA GLY A 195 -8.13 -3.75 1.13
C GLY A 195 -7.05 -3.08 0.25
N GLN A 196 -7.08 -1.75 0.13
CA GLN A 196 -6.07 -1.00 -0.63
C GLN A 196 -4.87 -0.59 0.22
N ILE A 197 -3.73 -0.40 -0.43
CA ILE A 197 -2.44 -0.10 0.19
C ILE A 197 -1.90 1.21 -0.39
N ALA A 198 -1.69 2.21 0.48
CA ALA A 198 -1.17 3.51 0.08
C ALA A 198 0.25 3.72 0.62
N LEU A 199 1.19 4.09 -0.26
CA LEU A 199 2.52 4.58 0.12
C LEU A 199 2.54 6.10 -0.01
N VAL A 200 2.80 6.81 1.09
CA VAL A 200 2.80 8.28 1.15
C VAL A 200 4.21 8.78 1.45
N THR A 201 4.86 9.38 0.46
CA THR A 201 6.19 9.99 0.64
C THR A 201 6.09 11.36 1.31
N GLY A 202 7.09 11.73 2.12
CA GLY A 202 6.95 12.87 3.03
C GLY A 202 5.81 12.67 4.03
N GLY A 203 5.54 11.41 4.39
CA GLY A 203 4.38 10.98 5.17
C GLY A 203 4.33 11.55 6.59
N ALA A 204 5.48 11.99 7.13
CA ALA A 204 5.55 12.60 8.45
C ALA A 204 5.27 14.12 8.43
N GLY A 205 5.29 14.75 7.25
CA GLY A 205 4.97 16.17 7.06
C GLY A 205 3.46 16.45 7.14
N GLY A 206 3.07 17.73 7.31
CA GLY A 206 1.67 18.13 7.49
C GLY A 206 0.69 17.55 6.45
N ILE A 207 0.96 17.74 5.16
CA ILE A 207 0.11 17.19 4.08
C ILE A 207 0.15 15.66 4.06
N GLY A 208 1.34 15.07 4.20
CA GLY A 208 1.52 13.61 4.20
C GLY A 208 0.74 12.94 5.33
N ARG A 209 0.84 13.46 6.55
CA ARG A 209 0.14 12.93 7.73
C ARG A 209 -1.38 13.13 7.64
N ALA A 210 -1.84 14.29 7.17
CA ALA A 210 -3.28 14.52 6.94
C ALA A 210 -3.83 13.58 5.86
N THR A 211 -3.05 13.32 4.80
CA THR A 211 -3.38 12.37 3.76
C THR A 211 -3.46 10.95 4.30
N ALA A 212 -2.45 10.51 5.05
CA ALA A 212 -2.44 9.19 5.68
C ALA A 212 -3.67 8.99 6.58
N ASN A 213 -3.96 9.95 7.45
CA ASN A 213 -5.15 9.95 8.31
C ASN A 213 -6.45 9.85 7.49
N ARG A 214 -6.56 10.60 6.38
CA ARG A 214 -7.74 10.58 5.51
C ARG A 214 -7.96 9.22 4.83
N LEU A 215 -6.90 8.59 4.34
CA LEU A 215 -6.94 7.29 3.67
C LEU A 215 -7.23 6.15 4.67
N LEU A 216 -6.62 6.19 5.87
CA LEU A 216 -6.89 5.24 6.97
C LEU A 216 -8.36 5.28 7.40
N ARG A 217 -8.95 6.48 7.46
CA ARG A 217 -10.37 6.66 7.75
C ARG A 217 -11.28 5.87 6.80
N GLU A 218 -10.84 5.64 5.56
CA GLU A 218 -11.55 4.91 4.50
C GLU A 218 -11.10 3.45 4.35
N GLY A 219 -10.33 2.93 5.31
CA GLY A 219 -9.97 1.52 5.39
C GLY A 219 -8.75 1.09 4.59
N ALA A 220 -7.98 2.03 4.03
CA ALA A 220 -6.68 1.72 3.43
C ALA A 220 -5.67 1.31 4.52
N CYS A 221 -4.71 0.46 4.16
CA CYS A 221 -3.44 0.38 4.89
C CYS A 221 -2.48 1.43 4.35
N VAL A 222 -1.73 2.11 5.23
CA VAL A 222 -0.84 3.20 4.85
C VAL A 222 0.60 2.92 5.28
N VAL A 223 1.52 3.05 4.32
CA VAL A 223 2.95 3.16 4.58
C VAL A 223 3.35 4.63 4.58
N LEU A 224 3.83 5.11 5.71
CA LEU A 224 4.46 6.41 5.83
C LEU A 224 5.91 6.29 5.40
N ALA A 225 6.28 6.97 4.32
CA ALA A 225 7.65 7.04 3.84
C ALA A 225 8.23 8.44 4.10
N ASP A 226 9.30 8.53 4.89
CA ASP A 226 9.97 9.79 5.19
C ASP A 226 11.46 9.58 5.46
N ILE A 227 12.26 10.63 5.34
CA ILE A 227 13.69 10.61 5.64
C ILE A 227 13.97 10.92 7.12
N ASP A 228 13.04 11.63 7.78
CA ASP A 228 13.17 12.00 9.18
C ASP A 228 12.60 10.90 10.08
N GLU A 229 13.48 10.04 10.60
CA GLU A 229 13.12 8.89 11.43
C GLU A 229 12.32 9.26 12.68
N ALA A 230 12.65 10.38 13.34
CA ALA A 230 12.00 10.80 14.57
C ALA A 230 10.57 11.29 14.31
N ALA A 231 10.39 12.12 13.28
CA ALA A 231 9.07 12.58 12.87
C ALA A 231 8.22 11.41 12.34
N LEU A 232 8.83 10.47 11.62
CA LEU A 232 8.18 9.27 11.11
C LEU A 232 7.68 8.37 12.24
N ALA A 233 8.52 8.11 13.25
CA ALA A 233 8.13 7.32 14.42
C ALA A 233 6.95 7.97 15.17
N SER A 234 7.02 9.28 15.42
CA SER A 234 5.94 10.01 16.08
C SER A 234 4.62 9.97 15.29
N ALA A 235 4.66 10.17 13.97
CA ALA A 235 3.47 10.10 13.13
C ALA A 235 2.88 8.69 13.07
N ASN A 236 3.75 7.67 13.02
CA ASN A 236 3.32 6.28 13.03
C ASN A 236 2.64 5.90 14.36
N ASP A 237 3.18 6.32 15.49
CA ASP A 237 2.62 6.03 16.82
C ASP A 237 1.24 6.67 16.99
N GLU A 238 1.11 7.95 16.60
CA GLU A 238 -0.16 8.69 16.62
C GLU A 238 -1.24 7.96 15.80
N LEU A 239 -0.94 7.63 14.53
CA LEU A 239 -1.90 6.97 13.65
C LEU A 239 -2.17 5.52 14.06
N SER A 240 -1.15 4.81 14.55
CA SER A 240 -1.32 3.44 15.07
C SER A 240 -2.20 3.41 16.32
N GLN A 241 -2.15 4.43 17.17
CA GLN A 241 -3.04 4.57 18.32
C GLN A 241 -4.49 4.82 17.88
N ALA A 242 -4.69 5.61 16.81
CA ALA A 242 -6.03 5.96 16.32
C ALA A 242 -6.70 4.83 15.50
N TYR A 243 -5.93 4.10 14.68
CA TYR A 243 -6.47 3.14 13.70
C TYR A 243 -6.06 1.69 13.96
N GLY A 244 -5.09 1.46 14.84
CA GLY A 244 -4.52 0.15 15.11
C GLY A 244 -3.23 -0.09 14.33
N LYS A 245 -2.30 -0.79 14.99
CA LYS A 245 -0.97 -1.09 14.43
C LYS A 245 -1.06 -1.83 13.11
N ASP A 246 -2.05 -2.67 12.86
CA ASP A 246 -2.14 -3.42 11.60
C ASP A 246 -2.30 -2.53 10.36
N PHE A 247 -2.76 -1.28 10.48
CA PHE A 247 -3.10 -0.45 9.33
C PHE A 247 -2.01 0.56 8.93
N VAL A 248 -0.97 0.75 9.75
CA VAL A 248 0.07 1.76 9.50
C VAL A 248 1.47 1.17 9.68
N ARG A 249 2.37 1.46 8.74
CA ARG A 249 3.79 1.11 8.85
C ARG A 249 4.68 2.32 8.54
N PRO A 250 5.76 2.54 9.30
CA PRO A 250 6.80 3.48 8.90
C PRO A 250 7.85 2.80 8.03
N VAL A 251 8.36 3.50 7.01
CA VAL A 251 9.54 3.10 6.24
C VAL A 251 10.43 4.32 6.02
N VAL A 252 11.70 4.21 6.39
CA VAL A 252 12.67 5.29 6.18
C VAL A 252 13.09 5.29 4.70
N ILE A 253 12.78 6.37 3.98
CA ILE A 253 13.13 6.50 2.56
C ILE A 253 13.64 7.92 2.28
N ASN A 254 14.89 8.01 1.85
CA ASN A 254 15.33 9.14 1.04
C ASN A 254 14.91 8.93 -0.42
N VAL A 255 13.97 9.74 -0.91
CA VAL A 255 13.44 9.63 -2.28
C VAL A 255 14.49 9.85 -3.37
N THR A 256 15.65 10.44 -3.05
CA THR A 256 16.75 10.61 -4.01
C THR A 256 17.67 9.39 -4.09
N SER A 257 17.50 8.38 -3.23
CA SER A 257 18.25 7.13 -3.23
C SER A 257 17.44 6.02 -3.89
N GLU A 258 17.87 5.59 -5.07
CA GLU A 258 17.22 4.50 -5.81
C GLU A 258 17.11 3.21 -4.98
N ASP A 259 18.18 2.82 -4.29
CA ASP A 259 18.20 1.62 -3.46
C ASP A 259 17.21 1.69 -2.30
N GLN A 260 17.10 2.85 -1.63
CA GLN A 260 16.13 3.03 -0.54
C GLN A 260 14.69 3.02 -1.04
N VAL A 261 14.44 3.60 -2.23
CA VAL A 261 13.11 3.53 -2.86
C VAL A 261 12.75 2.08 -3.18
N VAL A 262 13.63 1.33 -3.85
CA VAL A 262 13.39 -0.09 -4.17
C VAL A 262 13.17 -0.92 -2.90
N ALA A 263 14.02 -0.74 -1.88
CA ALA A 263 13.87 -1.42 -0.61
C ALA A 263 12.54 -1.09 0.08
N GLY A 264 12.11 0.18 0.08
CA GLY A 264 10.87 0.59 0.73
C GLY A 264 9.60 0.01 0.07
N PHE A 265 9.58 -0.10 -1.26
CA PHE A 265 8.50 -0.80 -1.95
C PHE A 265 8.52 -2.31 -1.68
N ALA A 266 9.70 -2.93 -1.60
CA ALA A 266 9.84 -4.35 -1.24
C ALA A 266 9.32 -4.62 0.18
N GLU A 267 9.68 -3.78 1.15
CA GLU A 267 9.18 -3.85 2.53
C GLU A 267 7.66 -3.67 2.58
N THR A 268 7.11 -2.72 1.83
CA THR A 268 5.66 -2.54 1.71
C THR A 268 4.97 -3.78 1.14
N ALA A 269 5.57 -4.41 0.12
CA ALA A 269 5.06 -5.65 -0.47
C ALA A 269 5.09 -6.83 0.50
N VAL A 270 6.12 -6.94 1.35
CA VAL A 270 6.19 -7.98 2.38
C VAL A 270 5.15 -7.73 3.48
N GLU A 271 4.99 -6.48 3.90
CA GLU A 271 4.06 -6.10 4.97
C GLU A 271 2.60 -6.26 4.57
N PHE A 272 2.21 -5.83 3.36
CA PHE A 272 0.80 -5.75 2.95
C PHE A 272 0.45 -6.54 1.69
N GLY A 273 1.44 -7.11 1.01
CA GLY A 273 1.25 -7.86 -0.22
C GLY A 273 1.25 -7.03 -1.50
N GLY A 274 1.50 -5.73 -1.45
CA GLY A 274 1.50 -4.87 -2.65
C GLY A 274 1.45 -3.37 -2.36
N VAL A 275 1.18 -2.56 -3.39
CA VAL A 275 0.80 -1.13 -3.32
C VAL A 275 -0.28 -0.87 -4.36
N ASP A 276 -1.28 -0.06 -4.03
CA ASP A 276 -2.33 0.37 -4.98
C ASP A 276 -2.30 1.88 -5.22
N ILE A 277 -1.92 2.66 -4.19
CA ILE A 277 -1.90 4.11 -4.23
C ILE A 277 -0.50 4.60 -3.89
N LEU A 278 0.10 5.40 -4.78
CA LEU A 278 1.27 6.21 -4.48
C LEU A 278 0.84 7.66 -4.32
N VAL A 279 1.19 8.26 -3.18
CA VAL A 279 1.13 9.72 -3.00
C VAL A 279 2.56 10.26 -2.98
N SER A 280 2.95 10.88 -4.10
CA SER A 280 4.23 11.58 -4.20
C SER A 280 4.06 12.98 -3.62
N ASN A 281 4.55 13.16 -2.38
CA ASN A 281 4.36 14.38 -1.59
C ASN A 281 5.66 14.86 -0.93
N ALA A 282 6.73 14.07 -0.93
CA ALA A 282 8.05 14.54 -0.48
C ALA A 282 8.42 15.85 -1.19
N GLY A 283 9.01 16.79 -0.45
CA GLY A 283 9.38 18.08 -1.03
C GLY A 283 9.95 19.07 -0.04
N LEU A 284 10.48 20.15 -0.60
CA LEU A 284 11.00 21.31 0.10
C LEU A 284 10.50 22.58 -0.60
N ALA A 285 10.83 23.75 -0.07
CA ALA A 285 10.77 25.00 -0.83
C ALA A 285 12.10 25.75 -0.67
N SER A 286 12.47 26.54 -1.68
CA SER A 286 13.67 27.36 -1.67
C SER A 286 13.48 28.64 -2.47
N SER A 287 14.04 29.76 -1.99
CA SER A 287 13.96 31.08 -2.64
C SER A 287 15.36 31.65 -2.79
N ALA A 288 15.74 32.01 -4.00
CA ALA A 288 16.93 32.77 -4.30
C ALA A 288 16.73 33.55 -5.62
N PRO A 289 17.19 34.81 -5.72
CA PRO A 289 17.38 35.46 -7.01
C PRO A 289 18.17 34.55 -7.96
N ILE A 290 17.93 34.64 -9.27
CA ILE A 290 18.59 33.74 -10.24
C ILE A 290 20.11 33.89 -10.22
N GLU A 291 20.63 35.10 -10.01
CA GLU A 291 22.06 35.42 -9.93
C GLU A 291 22.72 34.81 -8.66
N GLU A 292 21.93 34.52 -7.63
CA GLU A 292 22.38 33.92 -6.36
C GLU A 292 22.04 32.43 -6.26
N THR A 293 21.28 31.89 -7.23
CA THR A 293 20.88 30.49 -7.24
C THR A 293 22.09 29.64 -7.58
N THR A 294 22.73 29.07 -6.56
CA THR A 294 23.88 28.18 -6.75
C THR A 294 23.46 26.89 -7.46
N LEU A 295 24.41 26.28 -8.17
CA LEU A 295 24.19 24.97 -8.79
C LEU A 295 23.80 23.91 -7.74
N ALA A 296 24.33 23.99 -6.53
CA ALA A 296 23.96 23.09 -5.44
C ALA A 296 22.47 23.24 -5.04
N LEU A 297 21.97 24.47 -4.95
CA LEU A 297 20.56 24.72 -4.67
C LEU A 297 19.65 24.27 -5.81
N TRP A 298 20.08 24.50 -7.06
CA TRP A 298 19.40 24.01 -8.26
C TRP A 298 19.29 22.48 -8.25
N ASN A 299 20.43 21.79 -8.10
CA ASN A 299 20.48 20.32 -8.08
C ASN A 299 19.63 19.76 -6.94
N LYS A 300 19.72 20.35 -5.73
CA LYS A 300 18.87 19.92 -4.60
C LYS A 300 17.37 19.99 -4.91
N ASN A 301 16.91 21.03 -5.62
CA ASN A 301 15.52 21.11 -6.07
C ASN A 301 15.20 20.00 -7.09
N MET A 302 16.03 19.84 -8.11
CA MET A 302 15.81 18.82 -9.15
C MET A 302 15.88 17.39 -8.58
N ASP A 303 16.83 17.10 -7.71
CA ASP A 303 17.02 15.78 -7.10
C ASP A 303 15.79 15.34 -6.30
N ILE A 304 15.24 16.23 -5.47
CA ILE A 304 14.11 15.89 -4.59
C ILE A 304 12.77 15.98 -5.34
N LEU A 305 12.55 17.08 -6.05
CA LEU A 305 11.25 17.40 -6.64
C LEU A 305 11.06 16.78 -8.02
N SER A 306 12.12 16.49 -8.76
CA SER A 306 12.01 15.83 -10.08
C SER A 306 12.48 14.38 -10.03
N THR A 307 13.77 14.14 -9.75
CA THR A 307 14.36 12.79 -9.74
C THR A 307 13.68 11.90 -8.70
N GLY A 308 13.41 12.42 -7.51
CA GLY A 308 12.70 11.68 -6.46
C GLY A 308 11.31 11.20 -6.90
N TYR A 309 10.51 12.08 -7.52
CA TYR A 309 9.18 11.74 -8.06
C TYR A 309 9.26 10.70 -9.17
N PHE A 310 10.29 10.78 -10.01
CA PHE A 310 10.57 9.77 -11.03
C PHE A 310 10.89 8.40 -10.39
N LEU A 311 11.81 8.34 -9.42
CA LEU A 311 12.25 7.07 -8.83
C LEU A 311 11.08 6.34 -8.15
N VAL A 312 10.31 7.05 -7.33
CA VAL A 312 9.16 6.44 -6.61
C VAL A 312 8.04 6.04 -7.58
N SER A 313 7.78 6.84 -8.61
CA SER A 313 6.76 6.52 -9.62
C SER A 313 7.17 5.31 -10.47
N ARG A 314 8.43 5.23 -10.87
CA ARG A 314 8.94 4.11 -11.67
C ARG A 314 8.81 2.79 -10.90
N GLU A 315 9.12 2.79 -9.61
CA GLU A 315 8.99 1.59 -8.78
C GLU A 315 7.52 1.23 -8.52
N ALA A 316 6.65 2.21 -8.27
CA ALA A 316 5.21 1.96 -8.20
C ALA A 316 4.65 1.37 -9.50
N PHE A 317 5.04 1.91 -10.67
CA PHE A 317 4.61 1.38 -11.98
C PHE A 317 5.05 -0.07 -12.20
N ARG A 318 6.29 -0.41 -11.82
CA ARG A 318 6.77 -1.80 -11.85
C ARG A 318 5.88 -2.69 -10.99
N LEU A 319 5.56 -2.26 -9.77
CA LEU A 319 4.73 -3.01 -8.83
C LEU A 319 3.25 -3.12 -9.26
N PHE A 320 2.67 -2.07 -9.84
CA PHE A 320 1.30 -2.09 -10.36
C PHE A 320 1.16 -3.07 -11.54
N ARG A 321 2.09 -3.02 -12.50
CA ARG A 321 2.12 -3.95 -13.65
C ARG A 321 2.36 -5.39 -13.22
N ALA A 322 3.14 -5.55 -12.16
CA ALA A 322 3.37 -6.78 -11.45
C ALA A 322 2.08 -7.40 -10.89
N GLN A 323 1.24 -6.58 -10.24
CA GLN A 323 -0.03 -7.01 -9.63
C GLN A 323 -1.15 -7.20 -10.66
N LYS A 324 -1.14 -6.44 -11.76
CA LYS A 324 -2.17 -6.49 -12.82
C LYS A 324 -3.60 -6.17 -12.33
N ILE A 325 -3.73 -5.25 -11.38
CA ILE A 325 -5.04 -4.80 -10.84
C ILE A 325 -5.19 -3.27 -10.93
N GLY A 326 -4.44 -2.62 -11.82
CA GLY A 326 -4.39 -1.16 -11.91
C GLY A 326 -3.47 -0.52 -10.88
N GLY A 327 -3.59 0.79 -10.74
CA GLY A 327 -2.86 1.57 -9.75
C GLY A 327 -3.25 3.03 -9.78
N ASN A 328 -2.87 3.76 -8.74
CA ASN A 328 -3.20 5.17 -8.59
C ASN A 328 -1.99 5.95 -8.12
N VAL A 329 -1.67 7.03 -8.83
CA VAL A 329 -0.59 7.93 -8.47
C VAL A 329 -1.15 9.34 -8.34
N VAL A 330 -0.93 9.95 -7.18
CA VAL A 330 -1.30 11.33 -6.91
C VAL A 330 -0.03 12.12 -6.60
N PHE A 331 0.28 13.09 -7.45
CA PHE A 331 1.38 14.01 -7.22
C PHE A 331 0.88 15.23 -6.45
N VAL A 332 1.57 15.59 -5.37
CA VAL A 332 1.37 16.85 -4.67
C VAL A 332 2.39 17.86 -5.21
N ALA A 333 1.93 18.66 -6.18
CA ALA A 333 2.76 19.65 -6.83
C ALA A 333 2.78 20.97 -6.04
N SER A 334 2.59 22.09 -6.71
CA SER A 334 2.45 23.43 -6.13
C SER A 334 1.94 24.38 -7.20
N LYS A 335 1.15 25.38 -6.81
CA LYS A 335 0.83 26.54 -7.65
C LYS A 335 2.02 26.97 -8.52
N ASN A 336 3.22 26.93 -7.96
CA ASN A 336 4.46 27.34 -8.61
C ASN A 336 4.88 26.51 -9.84
N GLY A 337 4.28 25.34 -10.07
CA GLY A 337 4.45 24.58 -11.30
C GLY A 337 3.58 25.08 -12.47
N LEU A 338 2.54 25.87 -12.18
CA LEU A 338 1.68 26.50 -13.20
C LEU A 338 1.90 28.02 -13.31
N ALA A 339 2.21 28.67 -12.19
CA ALA A 339 2.41 30.11 -12.11
C ALA A 339 3.81 30.42 -11.58
N ALA A 340 4.60 31.20 -12.34
CA ALA A 340 5.92 31.60 -11.89
C ALA A 340 5.86 32.50 -10.64
N SER A 341 6.84 32.35 -9.75
CA SER A 341 7.06 33.24 -8.60
C SER A 341 8.45 33.89 -8.69
N PRO A 342 8.59 35.18 -8.34
CA PRO A 342 9.90 35.81 -8.20
C PRO A 342 10.79 35.03 -7.23
N ASN A 343 12.09 34.99 -7.51
CA ASN A 343 13.13 34.31 -6.71
C ASN A 343 12.91 32.80 -6.52
N ALA A 344 12.09 32.16 -7.36
CA ALA A 344 11.77 30.74 -7.21
C ALA A 344 12.08 29.94 -8.47
N ALA A 345 13.01 30.38 -9.32
CA ALA A 345 13.27 29.77 -10.63
C ALA A 345 13.55 28.26 -10.55
N ALA A 346 14.44 27.83 -9.65
CA ALA A 346 14.75 26.41 -9.43
C ALA A 346 13.51 25.62 -8.97
N TYR A 347 12.79 26.14 -7.98
CA TYR A 347 11.60 25.50 -7.42
C TYR A 347 10.45 25.40 -8.42
N CYS A 348 10.12 26.50 -9.10
CA CYS A 348 9.09 26.55 -10.15
C CYS A 348 9.42 25.60 -11.29
N THR A 349 10.69 25.54 -11.73
CA THR A 349 11.10 24.62 -12.79
C THR A 349 10.92 23.16 -12.37
N ALA A 350 11.35 22.79 -11.17
CA ALA A 350 11.20 21.43 -10.69
C ALA A 350 9.72 21.04 -10.50
N LYS A 351 8.89 21.96 -9.96
CA LYS A 351 7.43 21.76 -9.84
C LYS A 351 6.70 21.69 -11.19
N ALA A 352 7.15 22.43 -12.20
CA ALA A 352 6.64 22.28 -13.57
C ALA A 352 7.03 20.93 -14.16
N ALA A 353 8.24 20.44 -13.88
CA ALA A 353 8.70 19.11 -14.30
C ALA A 353 7.86 17.99 -13.65
N GLU A 354 7.51 18.10 -12.36
CA GLU A 354 6.58 17.16 -11.69
C GLU A 354 5.24 17.07 -12.42
N ILE A 355 4.63 18.21 -12.74
CA ILE A 355 3.34 18.27 -13.42
C ILE A 355 3.42 17.64 -14.81
N HIS A 356 4.50 17.91 -15.55
CA HIS A 356 4.68 17.32 -16.87
C HIS A 356 4.95 15.82 -16.80
N LEU A 357 5.78 15.38 -15.85
CA LEU A 357 6.02 13.96 -15.58
C LEU A 357 4.71 13.22 -15.28
N ALA A 358 3.83 13.79 -14.46
CA ALA A 358 2.52 13.21 -14.17
C ALA A 358 1.68 12.96 -15.43
N ARG A 359 1.71 13.89 -16.40
CA ARG A 359 1.02 13.75 -17.68
C ARG A 359 1.63 12.65 -18.55
N CYS A 360 2.96 12.57 -18.62
CA CYS A 360 3.66 11.48 -19.32
C CYS A 360 3.28 10.12 -18.72
N LEU A 361 3.34 10.00 -17.40
CA LEU A 361 2.99 8.77 -16.70
C LEU A 361 1.52 8.40 -16.83
N ALA A 362 0.60 9.38 -16.92
CA ALA A 362 -0.80 9.12 -17.20
C ALA A 362 -1.00 8.44 -18.57
N LEU A 363 -0.20 8.81 -19.59
CA LEU A 363 -0.23 8.18 -20.90
C LEU A 363 0.38 6.77 -20.86
N GLU A 364 1.54 6.61 -20.24
CA GLU A 364 2.23 5.31 -20.10
C GLU A 364 1.46 4.32 -19.22
N GLY A 365 0.65 4.80 -18.28
CA GLY A 365 -0.10 3.97 -17.33
C GLY A 365 -1.43 3.46 -17.85
N ALA A 366 -1.99 4.08 -18.90
CA ALA A 366 -3.38 3.89 -19.31
C ALA A 366 -3.74 2.44 -19.67
N GLU A 367 -2.87 1.76 -20.43
CA GLU A 367 -3.04 0.35 -20.84
C GLU A 367 -3.10 -0.61 -19.63
N ALA A 368 -2.42 -0.26 -18.54
CA ALA A 368 -2.36 -1.04 -17.32
C ALA A 368 -3.39 -0.60 -16.28
N GLN A 369 -4.32 0.30 -16.65
CA GLN A 369 -5.30 0.91 -15.74
C GLN A 369 -4.63 1.64 -14.56
N ILE A 370 -3.45 2.24 -14.80
CA ILE A 370 -2.77 3.10 -13.83
C ILE A 370 -3.18 4.55 -14.10
N ARG A 371 -3.78 5.19 -13.09
CA ARG A 371 -4.19 6.60 -13.16
C ARG A 371 -3.13 7.47 -12.51
N VAL A 372 -2.80 8.58 -13.13
CA VAL A 372 -1.87 9.57 -12.57
C VAL A 372 -2.52 10.95 -12.61
N ASN A 373 -2.70 11.58 -11.44
CA ASN A 373 -3.30 12.91 -11.32
C ASN A 373 -2.47 13.79 -10.38
N VAL A 374 -2.73 15.10 -10.41
CA VAL A 374 -2.00 16.09 -9.64
C VAL A 374 -2.96 16.86 -8.73
N VAL A 375 -2.60 16.98 -7.46
CA VAL A 375 -3.17 17.96 -6.54
C VAL A 375 -2.20 19.11 -6.42
N ASN A 376 -2.71 20.34 -6.52
CA ASN A 376 -1.92 21.54 -6.65
C ASN A 376 -2.22 22.53 -5.51
N PRO A 377 -1.46 22.49 -4.40
CA PRO A 377 -1.66 23.38 -3.26
C PRO A 377 -1.12 24.79 -3.47
N ASP A 378 -1.69 25.76 -2.73
CA ASP A 378 -1.06 27.06 -2.45
C ASP A 378 -1.12 27.35 -0.94
N ALA A 379 -0.05 27.95 -0.42
CA ALA A 379 0.02 28.51 0.94
C ALA A 379 -0.47 27.59 2.09
N VAL A 380 -0.13 26.31 2.08
CA VAL A 380 -0.42 25.39 3.20
C VAL A 380 0.62 25.60 4.30
N LEU A 381 0.28 26.41 5.31
CA LEU A 381 1.21 26.84 6.38
C LEU A 381 1.27 25.85 7.55
N ARG A 382 0.10 25.31 7.95
CA ARG A 382 -0.04 24.49 9.16
C ARG A 382 0.70 23.15 9.03
N GLY A 383 1.49 22.80 10.04
CA GLY A 383 2.16 21.50 10.14
C GLY A 383 3.24 21.25 9.08
N SER A 384 3.63 22.26 8.31
CA SER A 384 4.65 22.15 7.28
C SER A 384 5.99 22.66 7.83
N LYS A 385 7.00 21.77 7.82
CA LYS A 385 8.40 22.13 8.17
C LYS A 385 8.98 23.21 7.26
N ILE A 386 8.40 23.39 6.06
CA ILE A 386 8.77 24.43 5.12
C ILE A 386 8.49 25.82 5.70
N TRP A 387 7.52 25.97 6.61
CA TRP A 387 7.15 27.26 7.21
C TRP A 387 7.72 27.50 8.61
N SER A 388 8.41 26.51 9.19
CA SER A 388 9.04 26.63 10.51
C SER A 388 10.51 27.07 10.46
N GLY A 389 11.03 27.47 9.29
CA GLY A 389 12.44 27.86 9.10
C GLY A 389 12.62 29.05 8.16
N GLU A 390 13.84 29.19 7.61
CA GLU A 390 14.31 30.33 6.81
C GLU A 390 13.35 30.76 5.69
N TRP A 391 12.57 29.85 5.12
CA TRP A 391 11.61 30.16 4.06
C TRP A 391 10.51 31.14 4.48
N LYS A 392 10.00 31.06 5.73
CA LYS A 392 9.01 32.02 6.25
C LYS A 392 9.63 33.42 6.30
N GLU A 393 10.86 33.51 6.79
CA GLU A 393 11.62 34.76 6.90
C GLU A 393 11.99 35.32 5.52
N GLN A 394 12.47 34.47 4.60
CA GLN A 394 12.80 34.84 3.22
C GLN A 394 11.57 35.35 2.45
N ARG A 395 10.39 34.76 2.67
CA ARG A 395 9.15 35.24 2.05
C ARG A 395 8.64 36.54 2.67
N ALA A 396 8.70 36.66 3.99
CA ALA A 396 8.43 37.92 4.69
C ALA A 396 9.32 39.05 4.14
N ALA A 397 10.62 38.78 3.97
CA ALA A 397 11.58 39.72 3.38
C ALA A 397 11.27 40.03 1.91
N ALA A 398 10.99 39.02 1.08
CA ALA A 398 10.64 39.20 -0.33
C ALA A 398 9.38 40.05 -0.53
N TYR A 399 8.40 39.93 0.37
CA TYR A 399 7.18 40.74 0.35
C TYR A 399 7.25 42.00 1.23
N LYS A 400 8.39 42.26 1.87
CA LYS A 400 8.62 43.41 2.77
C LYS A 400 7.57 43.52 3.89
N MET A 401 7.25 42.40 4.56
CA MET A 401 6.25 42.32 5.63
C MET A 401 6.75 41.50 6.83
N SER A 402 6.00 41.52 7.94
CA SER A 402 6.26 40.64 9.11
C SER A 402 5.91 39.18 8.80
N THR A 403 6.55 38.25 9.50
CA THR A 403 6.20 36.83 9.44
C THR A 403 4.80 36.53 9.95
N ASP A 404 4.25 37.38 10.82
CA ASP A 404 2.92 37.21 11.41
C ASP A 404 1.79 37.63 10.45
N ASP A 405 2.12 38.52 9.52
CA ASP A 405 1.18 38.99 8.48
C ASP A 405 1.12 38.03 7.27
N LEU A 406 2.04 37.07 7.17
CA LEU A 406 2.14 36.18 6.01
C LEU A 406 0.86 35.34 5.80
N GLU A 407 0.27 34.82 6.87
CA GLU A 407 -0.95 34.00 6.76
C GLU A 407 -2.11 34.83 6.23
N GLU A 408 -2.31 36.03 6.77
CA GLU A 408 -3.33 36.95 6.29
C GLU A 408 -3.04 37.45 4.87
N HIS A 409 -1.76 37.67 4.53
CA HIS A 409 -1.34 38.03 3.18
C HIS A 409 -1.69 36.93 2.16
N TYR A 410 -1.35 35.66 2.46
CA TYR A 410 -1.68 34.55 1.56
C TYR A 410 -3.18 34.34 1.45
N ARG A 411 -3.90 34.42 2.56
CA ARG A 411 -5.36 34.35 2.59
C ARG A 411 -5.96 35.43 1.71
N SER A 412 -5.52 36.68 1.87
CA SER A 412 -6.00 37.84 1.12
C SER A 412 -5.58 37.84 -0.35
N ARG A 413 -4.60 37.04 -0.78
CA ARG A 413 -4.24 36.86 -2.19
C ARG A 413 -5.22 35.96 -2.96
N SER A 414 -5.82 34.98 -2.28
CA SER A 414 -6.79 34.06 -2.88
C SER A 414 -8.12 34.76 -3.20
N MET A 415 -8.89 34.29 -4.20
CA MET A 415 -10.20 34.89 -4.51
C MET A 415 -11.22 34.63 -3.40
N LEU A 416 -11.19 33.44 -2.79
CA LEU A 416 -12.15 33.04 -1.75
C LEU A 416 -11.79 33.57 -0.35
N LYS A 417 -10.61 34.17 -0.18
CA LYS A 417 -10.13 34.73 1.10
C LYS A 417 -10.13 33.71 2.24
N ARG A 418 -9.83 32.45 1.93
CA ARG A 418 -9.80 31.31 2.87
C ARG A 418 -8.39 30.77 3.03
N SER A 419 -8.07 30.34 4.25
CA SER A 419 -6.86 29.56 4.50
C SER A 419 -7.03 28.16 3.88
N VAL A 420 -5.92 27.58 3.44
CA VAL A 420 -5.85 26.20 2.93
C VAL A 420 -5.04 25.38 3.92
N PHE A 421 -5.63 24.26 4.36
CA PHE A 421 -5.05 23.38 5.35
C PHE A 421 -4.60 22.05 4.74
N PRO A 422 -3.69 21.31 5.41
CA PRO A 422 -3.31 19.96 4.98
C PRO A 422 -4.49 19.02 4.72
N GLU A 423 -5.55 19.14 5.51
CA GLU A 423 -6.77 18.35 5.39
C GLU A 423 -7.51 18.64 4.08
N ASP A 424 -7.51 19.89 3.59
CA ASP A 424 -8.11 20.24 2.31
C ASP A 424 -7.37 19.55 1.15
N ILE A 425 -6.04 19.47 1.24
CA ILE A 425 -5.21 18.75 0.26
C ILE A 425 -5.49 17.25 0.33
N ALA A 426 -5.61 16.70 1.54
CA ALA A 426 -5.90 15.30 1.77
C ALA A 426 -7.25 14.87 1.17
N GLU A 427 -8.28 15.71 1.22
CA GLU A 427 -9.58 15.42 0.57
C GLU A 427 -9.46 15.35 -0.96
N ALA A 428 -8.68 16.24 -1.58
CA ALA A 428 -8.43 16.17 -3.02
C ALA A 428 -7.60 14.95 -3.42
N ILE A 429 -6.61 14.57 -2.60
CA ILE A 429 -5.85 13.33 -2.79
C ILE A 429 -6.78 12.13 -2.68
N TYR A 430 -7.65 12.08 -1.67
CA TYR A 430 -8.63 11.02 -1.51
C TYR A 430 -9.60 10.91 -2.71
N PHE A 431 -10.09 12.04 -3.22
CA PHE A 431 -10.92 12.05 -4.42
C PHE A 431 -10.19 11.38 -5.60
N PHE A 432 -8.91 11.72 -5.83
CA PHE A 432 -8.13 11.06 -6.87
C PHE A 432 -7.81 9.60 -6.55
N ALA A 433 -7.53 9.27 -5.29
CA ALA A 433 -7.20 7.92 -4.83
C ALA A 433 -8.37 6.93 -4.99
N SER A 434 -9.60 7.39 -4.77
CA SER A 434 -10.82 6.56 -4.75
C SER A 434 -11.49 6.39 -6.11
N ASP A 435 -12.47 5.47 -6.16
CA ASP A 435 -13.28 5.19 -7.34
C ASP A 435 -14.18 6.35 -7.77
N MET A 436 -14.34 7.39 -6.93
CA MET A 436 -15.05 8.62 -7.28
C MET A 436 -14.47 9.30 -8.53
N SER A 437 -13.18 9.07 -8.79
CA SER A 437 -12.47 9.60 -9.95
C SER A 437 -11.93 8.48 -10.86
N ALA A 438 -12.51 7.27 -10.83
CA ALA A 438 -12.02 6.11 -11.58
C ALA A 438 -11.86 6.35 -13.10
N LYS A 439 -12.57 7.34 -13.65
CA LYS A 439 -12.51 7.74 -15.08
C LYS A 439 -11.60 8.95 -15.35
N SER A 440 -10.81 9.36 -14.36
CA SER A 440 -9.97 10.56 -14.42
C SER A 440 -8.49 10.20 -14.29
N THR A 441 -7.71 10.56 -15.31
CA THR A 441 -6.23 10.48 -15.35
C THR A 441 -5.68 11.69 -16.11
N GLY A 442 -4.46 12.11 -15.81
CA GLY A 442 -3.80 13.29 -16.40
C GLY A 442 -4.34 14.63 -15.91
N ASN A 443 -5.19 14.65 -14.88
CA ASN A 443 -5.83 15.87 -14.39
C ASN A 443 -4.96 16.60 -13.37
N ILE A 444 -5.22 17.90 -13.23
CA ILE A 444 -4.68 18.74 -12.18
C ILE A 444 -5.86 19.38 -11.47
N ILE A 445 -5.94 19.25 -10.14
CA ILE A 445 -6.90 19.98 -9.31
C ILE A 445 -6.16 20.98 -8.44
N ASN A 446 -6.59 22.24 -8.51
CA ASN A 446 -6.08 23.28 -7.63
C ASN A 446 -6.83 23.27 -6.29
N VAL A 447 -6.07 23.27 -5.20
CA VAL A 447 -6.58 23.46 -3.85
C VAL A 447 -5.83 24.65 -3.25
N ASP A 448 -6.24 25.85 -3.68
CA ASP A 448 -5.50 27.10 -3.49
C ASP A 448 -6.40 28.29 -3.11
N ALA A 449 -7.63 28.01 -2.66
CA ALA A 449 -8.68 28.98 -2.37
C ALA A 449 -9.00 29.93 -3.56
N GLY A 450 -8.81 29.46 -4.80
CA GLY A 450 -9.14 30.18 -6.01
C GLY A 450 -8.04 31.16 -6.41
N ASN A 451 -6.80 30.69 -6.53
CA ASN A 451 -5.70 31.52 -7.00
C ASN A 451 -5.74 31.65 -8.53
N ALA A 452 -6.19 32.79 -9.03
CA ALA A 452 -6.42 33.02 -10.47
C ALA A 452 -5.19 32.80 -11.36
N GLN A 453 -3.98 32.98 -10.81
CA GLN A 453 -2.74 32.80 -11.56
C GLN A 453 -2.44 31.33 -11.87
N SER A 454 -2.91 30.39 -11.04
CA SER A 454 -2.71 28.95 -11.19
C SER A 454 -3.85 28.24 -11.92
N PHE A 455 -4.84 28.96 -12.46
CA PHE A 455 -5.90 28.33 -13.24
C PHE A 455 -5.31 27.52 -14.40
N THR A 456 -5.60 26.22 -14.38
CA THR A 456 -5.18 25.25 -15.39
C THR A 456 -5.76 25.64 -16.74
N ARG A 457 -4.91 25.67 -17.77
CA ARG A 457 -5.30 26.00 -19.15
C ARG A 457 -4.74 24.96 -20.11
#